data_AF-A0A7C7YAF6-F1
#
_entry.id   AF-A0A7C7YAF6-F1
#
_cell.length_a   1.000
_cell.length_b   1.000
_cell.length_c   1.000
_cell.angle_alpha   90.00
_cell.angle_beta   90.00
_cell.angle_gamma   90.00
#
_symmetry.space_group_name_H-M   'P 1'
#
loop_
_entity.id
_entity.type
_entity.pdbx_description
1 polymer ?
#
loop_
_entity_poly.entity_id
_entity_poly.type
_entity_poly.pdbx_seq_one_letter_code
_entity_poly.pdbx_strand_id
1 'polypeptide(L)'
;MNLQWVVLFMLKREFIAVALIACLLISSVPTASAYKGYVLNRTAIDDFTLIDQHSENRSLYALQGDLLVVSFIFTRCDSVCPVITQNLNSVQQGLSADIADDVGFVSITVDPAYDTPERLLDYSQLHGIDWPLLSGTEEELQVIWDTFGVVVSKDVIDAHISMNSSEGIENQVSILYPNNTTMLLDGHNQVLPLENATGWNLTDTTMDMHNVSLNYSVHETWGISVNGINDVDAPADYSWWWSLYQWNGTNASWQESPVGIESIMLGQDTDHIAWAASNSNLSYLPIPGSNMVCNDMENNMTTNHTQQIDCENAAMVWMNYTNEHNSSESEIAECNGNGWQMGEGTGKHCMCDDGFQWAEGDKLSCVGTTPADQFEVGHSTITYILDNERKPRIAWTGDDWHVEDFISDVEELYGSENDLPASPGLPGFSFTMAVSALGLTAIAINVRSSDEDEE
;
A
#
# COMPACT_ATOMS: atom_id res chain seq x y z
N MET A 1 29.25 -67.79 -35.70
CA MET A 1 28.37 -66.98 -34.85
C MET A 1 28.95 -65.58 -34.81
N ASN A 2 28.34 -64.62 -35.51
CA ASN A 2 28.97 -63.33 -35.85
C ASN A 2 29.01 -62.39 -34.63
N LEU A 3 30.22 -62.07 -34.17
CA LEU A 3 30.49 -61.13 -33.07
C LEU A 3 29.80 -59.76 -33.26
N GLN A 4 29.60 -59.35 -34.52
CA GLN A 4 28.94 -58.11 -34.90
C GLN A 4 27.47 -58.03 -34.45
N TRP A 5 26.74 -59.15 -34.42
CA TRP A 5 25.33 -59.18 -34.01
C TRP A 5 25.17 -59.12 -32.49
N VAL A 6 26.11 -59.70 -31.73
CA VAL A 6 26.08 -59.67 -30.27
C VAL A 6 26.37 -58.25 -29.74
N VAL A 7 27.34 -57.55 -30.35
CA VAL A 7 27.66 -56.16 -29.99
C VAL A 7 26.48 -55.21 -30.31
N LEU A 8 25.83 -55.39 -31.47
CA LEU A 8 24.67 -54.59 -31.86
C LEU A 8 23.46 -54.84 -30.94
N PHE A 9 23.27 -56.07 -30.45
CA PHE A 9 22.18 -56.44 -29.55
C PHE A 9 22.42 -55.94 -28.12
N MET A 10 23.68 -55.96 -27.65
CA MET A 10 24.09 -55.40 -26.35
C MET A 10 23.93 -53.88 -26.32
N LEU A 11 24.37 -53.17 -27.37
CA LEU A 11 24.22 -51.72 -27.51
C LEU A 11 22.75 -51.27 -27.48
N LYS A 12 21.85 -52.00 -28.15
CA LYS A 12 20.41 -51.68 -28.15
C LYS A 12 19.75 -51.87 -26.78
N ARG A 13 20.17 -52.87 -26.00
CA ARG A 13 19.57 -53.16 -24.70
C ARG A 13 19.98 -52.12 -23.64
N GLU A 14 21.22 -51.63 -23.71
CA GLU A 14 21.66 -50.53 -22.84
C GLU A 14 21.03 -49.19 -23.21
N PHE A 15 20.85 -48.90 -24.49
CA PHE A 15 20.11 -47.69 -24.91
C PHE A 15 18.64 -47.69 -24.45
N ILE A 16 17.96 -48.84 -24.51
CA ILE A 16 16.57 -48.96 -24.05
C ILE A 16 16.49 -48.84 -22.52
N ALA A 17 17.44 -49.44 -21.78
CA ALA A 17 17.49 -49.32 -20.33
C ALA A 17 17.78 -47.87 -19.89
N VAL A 18 18.71 -47.18 -20.56
CA VAL A 18 19.01 -45.76 -20.28
C VAL A 18 17.82 -44.86 -20.64
N ALA A 19 17.10 -45.13 -21.73
CA ALA A 19 15.90 -44.38 -22.10
C ALA A 19 14.74 -44.59 -21.13
N LEU A 20 14.55 -45.81 -20.61
CA LEU A 20 13.54 -46.10 -19.60
C LEU A 20 13.88 -45.48 -18.24
N ILE A 21 15.14 -45.53 -17.83
CA ILE A 21 15.62 -44.86 -16.60
C ILE A 21 15.51 -43.35 -16.74
N ALA A 22 15.84 -42.78 -17.91
CA ALA A 22 15.64 -41.36 -18.19
C ALA A 22 14.16 -40.96 -18.15
N CYS A 23 13.25 -41.77 -18.72
CA CYS A 23 11.81 -41.50 -18.64
C CYS A 23 11.27 -41.60 -17.19
N LEU A 24 11.75 -42.57 -16.40
CA LEU A 24 11.40 -42.71 -14.99
C LEU A 24 11.92 -41.55 -14.13
N LEU A 25 13.11 -41.02 -14.45
CA LEU A 25 13.70 -39.85 -13.79
C LEU A 25 13.01 -38.54 -14.20
N ILE A 26 12.45 -38.46 -15.41
CA ILE A 26 11.66 -37.30 -15.87
C ILE A 26 10.26 -37.31 -15.24
N SER A 27 9.66 -38.47 -14.96
CA SER A 27 8.38 -38.58 -14.24
C SER A 27 8.46 -38.31 -12.73
N SER A 28 9.67 -38.25 -12.17
CA SER A 28 9.89 -37.96 -10.74
C SER A 28 10.34 -36.53 -10.48
N VAL A 29 10.22 -35.63 -11.46
CA VAL A 29 10.37 -34.19 -11.19
C VAL A 29 9.08 -33.76 -10.49
N PRO A 30 9.10 -33.46 -9.17
CA PRO A 30 7.94 -32.81 -8.57
C PRO A 30 7.72 -31.53 -9.38
N THR A 31 6.53 -31.38 -9.94
CA THR A 31 6.05 -30.06 -10.34
C THR A 31 6.05 -29.27 -9.04
N ALA A 32 7.09 -28.49 -8.81
CA ALA A 32 7.04 -27.49 -7.78
C ALA A 32 5.90 -26.56 -8.19
N SER A 33 4.74 -26.78 -7.57
CA SER A 33 3.74 -25.76 -7.36
C SER A 33 4.50 -24.53 -6.89
N ALA A 34 4.67 -23.58 -7.79
CA ALA A 34 5.29 -22.32 -7.45
C ALA A 34 4.12 -21.36 -7.24
N TYR A 35 3.53 -21.43 -6.04
CA TYR A 35 2.59 -20.43 -5.57
C TYR A 35 3.15 -19.03 -5.87
N LYS A 36 2.29 -18.15 -6.36
CA LYS A 36 2.66 -16.77 -6.72
C LYS A 36 2.68 -15.88 -5.49
N GLY A 37 1.77 -16.12 -4.54
CA GLY A 37 1.80 -15.51 -3.22
C GLY A 37 2.88 -16.07 -2.32
N TYR A 38 3.09 -15.40 -1.20
CA TYR A 38 4.03 -15.81 -0.16
C TYR A 38 3.50 -17.04 0.58
N VAL A 39 4.24 -18.14 0.51
CA VAL A 39 3.91 -19.36 1.26
C VAL A 39 4.21 -19.15 2.74
N LEU A 40 3.20 -19.40 3.57
CA LEU A 40 3.27 -19.27 5.01
C LEU A 40 3.32 -20.65 5.69
N ASN A 41 4.02 -20.70 6.81
CA ASN A 41 4.01 -21.85 7.72
C ASN A 41 3.58 -21.40 9.11
N ARG A 42 2.28 -21.11 9.24
CA ARG A 42 1.67 -20.63 10.48
C ARG A 42 0.74 -21.68 11.08
N THR A 43 0.54 -21.60 12.39
CA THR A 43 -0.44 -22.42 13.10
C THR A 43 -1.86 -21.98 12.76
N ALA A 44 -2.83 -22.83 13.09
CA ALA A 44 -4.24 -22.50 12.94
C ALA A 44 -4.58 -21.27 13.79
N ILE A 45 -5.48 -20.45 13.27
CA ILE A 45 -6.01 -19.29 13.98
C ILE A 45 -7.12 -19.77 14.91
N ASP A 46 -7.10 -19.32 16.16
CA ASP A 46 -8.16 -19.65 17.12
C ASP A 46 -9.50 -19.07 16.66
N ASP A 47 -10.60 -19.79 16.95
CA ASP A 47 -11.93 -19.32 16.57
C ASP A 47 -12.30 -18.03 17.31
N PHE A 48 -12.84 -17.07 16.56
CA PHE A 48 -13.35 -15.80 17.06
C PHE A 48 -14.71 -15.52 16.47
N THR A 49 -15.49 -14.66 17.11
CA THR A 49 -16.81 -14.23 16.62
C THR A 49 -16.86 -12.73 16.49
N LEU A 50 -17.23 -12.24 15.31
CA LEU A 50 -17.46 -10.83 15.01
C LEU A 50 -18.88 -10.62 14.48
N ILE A 51 -19.25 -9.37 14.22
CA ILE A 51 -20.57 -8.99 13.70
C ILE A 51 -20.43 -8.61 12.22
N ASP A 52 -21.34 -9.10 11.39
CA ASP A 52 -21.35 -8.77 9.95
C ASP A 52 -22.19 -7.52 9.62
N GLN A 53 -22.22 -7.16 8.33
CA GLN A 53 -23.00 -6.04 7.81
C GLN A 53 -24.53 -6.18 8.00
N HIS A 54 -25.03 -7.37 8.29
CA HIS A 54 -26.43 -7.66 8.62
C HIS A 54 -26.69 -7.68 10.14
N SER A 55 -25.69 -7.32 10.94
CA SER A 55 -25.72 -7.42 12.41
C SER A 55 -25.85 -8.86 12.92
N GLU A 56 -25.40 -9.84 12.13
CA GLU A 56 -25.36 -11.25 12.53
C GLU A 56 -23.98 -11.63 13.05
N ASN A 57 -23.94 -12.48 14.09
CA ASN A 57 -22.69 -13.01 14.61
C ASN A 57 -22.11 -14.06 13.65
N ARG A 58 -20.85 -13.88 13.25
CA ARG A 58 -20.09 -14.80 12.39
C ARG A 58 -18.87 -15.31 13.13
N SER A 59 -18.76 -16.62 13.27
CA SER A 59 -17.54 -17.28 13.75
C SER A 59 -16.64 -17.64 12.57
N LEU A 60 -15.32 -17.49 12.72
CA LEU A 60 -14.34 -17.84 11.69
C LEU A 60 -14.51 -19.30 11.23
N TYR A 61 -14.77 -20.21 12.16
CA TYR A 61 -14.96 -21.63 11.88
C TYR A 61 -16.34 -21.93 11.28
N ALA A 62 -17.31 -21.04 11.44
CA ALA A 62 -18.64 -21.16 10.86
C ALA A 62 -18.76 -20.54 9.45
N LEU A 63 -17.73 -19.83 8.96
CA LEU A 63 -17.69 -19.30 7.60
C LEU A 63 -17.64 -20.44 6.57
N GLN A 64 -18.33 -20.25 5.44
CA GLN A 64 -18.42 -21.26 4.38
C GLN A 64 -17.06 -21.48 3.70
N GLY A 65 -16.86 -22.68 3.15
CA GLY A 65 -15.70 -23.04 2.33
C GLY A 65 -14.62 -23.81 3.08
N ASP A 66 -14.05 -24.79 2.38
CA ASP A 66 -12.85 -25.52 2.78
C ASP A 66 -11.63 -24.59 2.75
N LEU A 67 -11.55 -23.72 1.74
CA LEU A 67 -10.61 -22.60 1.75
C LEU A 67 -11.33 -21.32 2.13
N LEU A 68 -10.64 -20.45 2.88
CA LEU A 68 -11.18 -19.15 3.25
C LEU A 68 -10.20 -18.04 2.88
N VAL A 69 -10.65 -17.14 2.01
CA VAL A 69 -9.92 -15.92 1.64
C VAL A 69 -10.27 -14.82 2.63
N VAL A 70 -9.26 -14.29 3.32
CA VAL A 70 -9.41 -13.25 4.35
C VAL A 70 -8.69 -11.98 3.89
N SER A 71 -9.42 -10.87 3.78
CA SER A 71 -8.86 -9.56 3.45
C SER A 71 -9.08 -8.56 4.60
N PHE A 72 -8.20 -7.58 4.72
CA PHE A 72 -8.33 -6.47 5.68
C PHE A 72 -8.63 -5.18 4.94
N ILE A 73 -9.72 -4.49 5.29
CA ILE A 73 -10.19 -3.28 4.62
C ILE A 73 -10.67 -2.24 5.64
N PHE A 74 -11.01 -1.05 5.18
CA PHE A 74 -11.88 -0.13 5.92
C PHE A 74 -12.67 0.72 4.93
N THR A 75 -13.89 1.10 5.27
CA THR A 75 -14.82 1.67 4.27
C THR A 75 -14.44 3.06 3.77
N ARG A 76 -13.57 3.78 4.49
CA ARG A 76 -13.08 5.11 4.11
C ARG A 76 -11.89 5.08 3.16
N CYS A 77 -11.31 3.91 2.94
CA CYS A 77 -10.21 3.69 2.02
C CYS A 77 -10.67 3.90 0.57
N ASP A 78 -10.08 4.85 -0.13
CA ASP A 78 -10.48 5.26 -1.48
C ASP A 78 -9.52 4.78 -2.59
N SER A 79 -8.37 4.26 -2.21
CA SER A 79 -7.33 3.80 -3.13
C SER A 79 -7.34 2.27 -3.25
N VAL A 80 -6.60 1.59 -2.37
CA VAL A 80 -6.28 0.16 -2.48
C VAL A 80 -7.45 -0.76 -2.16
N CYS A 81 -8.26 -0.44 -1.15
CA CYS A 81 -9.32 -1.34 -0.69
C CYS A 81 -10.41 -1.57 -1.74
N PRO A 82 -10.89 -0.54 -2.49
CA PRO A 82 -11.75 -0.72 -3.65
C PRO A 82 -11.16 -1.65 -4.72
N VAL A 83 -9.86 -1.53 -5.01
CA VAL A 83 -9.15 -2.36 -6.00
C VAL A 83 -9.11 -3.82 -5.54
N ILE A 84 -8.69 -4.07 -4.30
CA ILE A 84 -8.69 -5.42 -3.72
C ILE A 84 -10.09 -6.03 -3.69
N THR A 85 -11.09 -5.25 -3.29
CA THR A 85 -12.47 -5.71 -3.25
C THR A 85 -12.94 -6.19 -4.64
N GLN A 86 -12.62 -5.44 -5.70
CA GLN A 86 -12.99 -5.83 -7.06
C GLN A 86 -12.14 -6.97 -7.63
N ASN A 87 -10.87 -7.05 -7.26
CA ASN A 87 -10.02 -8.19 -7.60
C ASN A 87 -10.60 -9.47 -7.00
N LEU A 88 -10.97 -9.45 -5.71
CA LEU A 88 -11.59 -10.61 -5.04
C LEU A 88 -12.96 -10.96 -5.61
N ASN A 89 -13.77 -9.97 -5.98
CA ASN A 89 -15.03 -10.21 -6.69
C ASN A 89 -14.77 -10.90 -8.05
N SER A 90 -13.74 -10.49 -8.76
CA SER A 90 -13.31 -11.12 -10.03
C SER A 90 -12.76 -12.53 -9.80
N VAL A 91 -12.03 -12.77 -8.72
CA VAL A 91 -11.58 -14.11 -8.30
C VAL A 91 -12.81 -15.00 -8.06
N GLN A 92 -13.74 -14.58 -7.21
CA GLN A 92 -14.96 -15.34 -6.89
C GLN A 92 -15.75 -15.73 -8.16
N GLN A 93 -15.87 -14.81 -9.13
CA GLN A 93 -16.53 -15.07 -10.41
C GLN A 93 -15.72 -15.94 -11.37
N GLY A 94 -14.39 -15.95 -11.23
CA GLY A 94 -13.45 -16.68 -12.09
C GLY A 94 -13.13 -18.10 -11.63
N LEU A 95 -13.46 -18.46 -10.38
CA LEU A 95 -13.27 -19.82 -9.87
C LEU A 95 -14.06 -20.83 -10.72
N SER A 96 -13.46 -21.99 -10.95
CA SER A 96 -14.15 -23.07 -11.66
C SER A 96 -15.35 -23.58 -10.85
N ALA A 97 -16.39 -24.02 -11.56
CA ALA A 97 -17.64 -24.48 -10.93
C ALA A 97 -17.45 -25.67 -9.98
N ASP A 98 -16.34 -26.41 -10.12
CA ASP A 98 -16.02 -27.57 -9.29
C ASP A 98 -15.45 -27.16 -7.92
N ILE A 99 -14.95 -25.93 -7.74
CA ILE A 99 -14.36 -25.45 -6.48
C ILE A 99 -15.06 -24.22 -5.89
N ALA A 100 -15.88 -23.51 -6.67
CA ALA A 100 -16.46 -22.24 -6.27
C ALA A 100 -17.27 -22.31 -4.97
N ASP A 101 -17.97 -23.41 -4.71
CA ASP A 101 -18.76 -23.62 -3.48
C ASP A 101 -17.90 -23.92 -2.23
N ASP A 102 -16.64 -24.33 -2.45
CA ASP A 102 -15.69 -24.72 -1.40
C ASP A 102 -14.68 -23.60 -1.07
N VAL A 103 -14.80 -22.43 -1.69
CA VAL A 103 -13.97 -21.25 -1.40
C VAL A 103 -14.86 -20.14 -0.82
N GLY A 104 -14.65 -19.84 0.46
CA GLY A 104 -15.27 -18.70 1.14
C GLY A 104 -14.43 -17.43 1.03
N PHE A 105 -15.09 -16.29 1.17
CA PHE A 105 -14.47 -14.98 1.26
C PHE A 105 -14.95 -14.27 2.52
N VAL A 106 -14.09 -13.45 3.13
CA VAL A 106 -14.44 -12.59 4.26
C VAL A 106 -13.52 -11.37 4.29
N SER A 107 -14.08 -10.21 4.62
CA SER A 107 -13.31 -9.00 4.82
C SER A 107 -13.45 -8.51 6.26
N ILE A 108 -12.35 -8.17 6.94
CA ILE A 108 -12.33 -7.72 8.33
C ILE A 108 -11.91 -6.24 8.36
N THR A 109 -12.64 -5.41 9.10
CA THR A 109 -12.29 -3.98 9.21
C THR A 109 -11.01 -3.74 10.00
N VAL A 110 -10.26 -2.70 9.63
CA VAL A 110 -9.18 -2.11 10.43
C VAL A 110 -9.58 -0.78 11.10
N ASP A 111 -10.80 -0.28 10.87
CA ASP A 111 -11.31 0.99 11.38
C ASP A 111 -12.71 0.83 12.03
N PRO A 112 -12.82 0.02 13.11
CA PRO A 112 -14.12 -0.29 13.72
C PRO A 112 -14.83 0.91 14.35
N ALA A 113 -14.10 2.00 14.63
CA ALA A 113 -14.69 3.23 15.12
C ALA A 113 -15.64 3.89 14.10
N TYR A 114 -15.37 3.71 12.80
CA TYR A 114 -16.20 4.23 11.72
C TYR A 114 -17.06 3.13 11.06
N ASP A 115 -16.49 1.94 10.88
CA ASP A 115 -17.06 0.82 10.14
C ASP A 115 -18.12 0.06 10.94
N THR A 116 -19.27 0.73 11.13
CA THR A 116 -20.49 0.13 11.65
C THR A 116 -21.12 -0.86 10.64
N PRO A 117 -21.95 -1.83 11.08
CA PRO A 117 -22.65 -2.75 10.17
C PRO A 117 -23.39 -2.06 9.01
N GLU A 118 -24.03 -0.91 9.26
CA GLU A 118 -24.73 -0.12 8.24
C GLU A 118 -23.76 0.38 7.14
N ARG A 119 -22.59 0.89 7.52
CA ARG A 119 -21.57 1.34 6.56
C ARG A 119 -20.94 0.20 5.78
N LEU A 120 -20.72 -0.94 6.43
CA LEU A 120 -20.24 -2.14 5.75
C LEU A 120 -21.28 -2.67 4.76
N LEU A 121 -22.57 -2.52 5.07
CA LEU A 121 -23.66 -2.87 4.16
C LEU A 121 -23.71 -1.92 2.95
N ASP A 122 -23.50 -0.62 3.16
CA ASP A 122 -23.40 0.35 2.06
C ASP A 122 -22.19 0.06 1.17
N TYR A 123 -21.04 -0.26 1.77
CA TYR A 123 -19.83 -0.64 1.06
C TYR A 123 -20.04 -1.91 0.22
N SER A 124 -20.64 -2.96 0.79
CA SER A 124 -20.88 -4.21 0.06
C SER A 124 -21.82 -4.01 -1.14
N GLN A 125 -22.87 -3.19 -0.97
CA GLN A 125 -23.79 -2.82 -2.05
C GLN A 125 -23.11 -1.99 -3.14
N LEU A 126 -22.27 -1.02 -2.75
CA LEU A 126 -21.52 -0.18 -3.69
C LEU A 126 -20.60 -1.01 -4.58
N HIS A 127 -19.92 -2.00 -3.99
CA HIS A 127 -18.97 -2.86 -4.71
C HIS A 127 -19.62 -4.09 -5.35
N GLY A 128 -20.89 -4.38 -5.06
CA GLY A 128 -21.62 -5.51 -5.63
C GLY A 128 -21.11 -6.87 -5.12
N ILE A 129 -20.72 -6.93 -3.85
CA ILE A 129 -20.17 -8.13 -3.20
C ILE A 129 -21.15 -8.69 -2.16
N ASP A 130 -21.11 -10.00 -1.93
CA ASP A 130 -22.08 -10.69 -1.08
C ASP A 130 -21.48 -11.44 0.11
N TRP A 131 -20.15 -11.53 0.20
CA TRP A 131 -19.48 -12.17 1.32
C TRP A 131 -19.60 -11.35 2.62
N PRO A 132 -19.32 -11.95 3.79
CA PRO A 132 -19.39 -11.22 5.05
C PRO A 132 -18.28 -10.16 5.19
N LEU A 133 -18.69 -8.96 5.62
CA LEU A 133 -17.78 -7.90 6.07
C LEU A 133 -17.91 -7.79 7.59
N LEU A 134 -16.83 -8.02 8.32
CA LEU A 134 -16.84 -8.19 9.76
C LEU A 134 -16.28 -6.96 10.49
N SER A 135 -16.96 -6.60 11.58
CA SER A 135 -16.57 -5.55 12.53
C SER A 135 -16.80 -6.01 13.97
N GLY A 136 -16.24 -5.27 14.92
CA GLY A 136 -16.25 -5.56 16.35
C GLY A 136 -15.73 -4.38 17.16
N THR A 137 -15.40 -4.61 18.43
CA THR A 137 -14.69 -3.61 19.22
C THR A 137 -13.21 -3.56 18.84
N GLU A 138 -12.57 -2.40 19.03
CA GLU A 138 -11.12 -2.23 18.83
C GLU A 138 -10.31 -3.28 19.62
N GLU A 139 -10.72 -3.59 20.84
CA GLU A 139 -10.07 -4.58 21.71
C GLU A 139 -10.14 -6.00 21.14
N GLU A 140 -11.29 -6.39 20.57
CA GLU A 140 -11.47 -7.68 19.91
C GLU A 140 -10.64 -7.75 18.62
N LEU A 141 -10.66 -6.68 17.84
CA LEU A 141 -9.98 -6.63 16.54
C LEU A 141 -8.45 -6.54 16.67
N GLN A 142 -7.92 -5.87 17.69
CA GLN A 142 -6.47 -5.83 17.93
C GLN A 142 -5.89 -7.24 18.10
N VAL A 143 -6.56 -8.12 18.85
CA VAL A 143 -6.12 -9.51 19.05
C VAL A 143 -6.14 -10.28 17.72
N ILE A 144 -7.15 -10.02 16.89
CA ILE A 144 -7.27 -10.63 15.56
C ILE A 144 -6.14 -10.12 14.66
N TRP A 145 -5.92 -8.81 14.55
CA TRP A 145 -4.85 -8.23 13.74
C TRP A 145 -3.49 -8.78 14.15
N ASP A 146 -3.18 -8.83 15.45
CA ASP A 146 -1.93 -9.40 15.97
C ASP A 146 -1.77 -10.88 15.55
N THR A 147 -2.85 -11.66 15.58
CA THR A 147 -2.85 -13.08 15.19
C THR A 147 -2.52 -13.27 13.71
N PHE A 148 -3.04 -12.37 12.87
CA PHE A 148 -2.70 -12.34 11.44
C PHE A 148 -1.34 -11.67 11.17
N GLY A 149 -0.71 -11.01 12.16
CA GLY A 149 0.52 -10.23 11.96
C GLY A 149 0.27 -8.94 11.19
N VAL A 150 -0.94 -8.40 11.33
CA VAL A 150 -1.45 -7.18 10.71
C VAL A 150 -1.22 -6.05 11.70
N VAL A 151 -0.43 -5.05 11.32
CA VAL A 151 -0.18 -3.86 12.13
C VAL A 151 -1.12 -2.76 11.67
N VAL A 152 -2.01 -2.37 12.57
CA VAL A 152 -2.93 -1.26 12.37
C VAL A 152 -2.39 -0.04 13.09
N SER A 153 -2.08 1.01 12.32
CA SER A 153 -1.70 2.31 12.86
C SER A 153 -2.80 3.30 12.53
N LYS A 154 -3.24 4.04 13.57
CA LYS A 154 -4.22 5.09 13.38
C LYS A 154 -3.68 6.21 12.49
N ASP A 155 -2.39 6.54 12.60
CA ASP A 155 -1.75 7.54 11.73
C ASP A 155 -1.78 7.12 10.25
N VAL A 156 -1.72 5.82 9.99
CA VAL A 156 -1.81 5.22 8.65
C VAL A 156 -3.25 5.25 8.11
N ILE A 157 -4.22 4.90 8.95
CA ILE A 157 -5.64 4.98 8.60
C ILE A 157 -6.01 6.45 8.35
N ASP A 158 -5.59 7.33 9.25
CA ASP A 158 -5.77 8.77 9.14
C ASP A 158 -5.05 9.30 7.89
N ALA A 159 -3.88 8.78 7.50
CA ALA A 159 -3.25 9.11 6.21
C ALA A 159 -4.07 8.68 4.98
N HIS A 160 -4.80 7.56 5.02
CA HIS A 160 -5.67 7.15 3.90
C HIS A 160 -7.00 7.91 3.88
N ILE A 161 -7.52 8.23 5.06
CA ILE A 161 -8.68 9.13 5.20
C ILE A 161 -8.26 10.53 4.73
N SER A 162 -7.03 10.94 5.02
CA SER A 162 -6.44 12.20 4.59
C SER A 162 -6.17 12.19 3.08
N MET A 163 -5.92 11.04 2.44
CA MET A 163 -5.94 10.95 0.97
C MET A 163 -7.33 11.23 0.36
N ASN A 164 -8.41 10.87 1.05
CA ASN A 164 -9.79 11.23 0.65
C ASN A 164 -10.25 12.60 1.20
N SER A 165 -9.47 13.22 2.10
CA SER A 165 -9.51 14.65 2.41
C SER A 165 -8.22 15.35 1.93
N SER A 166 -7.82 15.13 0.68
CA SER A 166 -6.79 15.89 -0.03
C SER A 166 -5.42 16.16 0.64
N GLU A 167 -4.99 15.41 1.64
CA GLU A 167 -3.71 15.57 2.34
C GLU A 167 -2.70 14.49 1.94
N GLY A 168 -2.45 14.35 0.64
CA GLY A 168 -1.09 14.13 0.20
C GLY A 168 -0.44 15.49 0.15
N ILE A 169 0.27 15.92 1.21
CA ILE A 169 0.84 17.27 1.38
C ILE A 169 -0.07 18.34 0.74
N GLU A 170 -1.07 18.83 1.47
CA GLU A 170 -1.93 19.88 0.93
C GLU A 170 -1.09 21.02 0.37
N ASN A 171 -1.41 21.44 -0.86
CA ASN A 171 -0.77 22.60 -1.45
C ASN A 171 -1.08 23.78 -0.53
N GLN A 172 -0.07 24.43 0.03
CA GLN A 172 -0.27 25.43 1.08
C GLN A 172 0.05 26.83 0.57
N VAL A 173 -0.69 27.81 1.07
CA VAL A 173 -0.44 29.23 0.85
C VAL A 173 -0.09 29.89 2.18
N SER A 174 1.17 30.28 2.34
CA SER A 174 1.63 31.03 3.51
C SER A 174 1.52 32.54 3.26
N ILE A 175 1.13 33.29 4.28
CA ILE A 175 1.07 34.76 4.23
C ILE A 175 1.93 35.30 5.37
N LEU A 176 2.85 36.21 5.07
CA LEU A 176 3.65 36.95 6.05
C LEU A 176 3.35 38.45 5.92
N TYR A 177 2.66 38.99 6.93
CA TYR A 177 2.23 40.37 6.96
C TYR A 177 3.36 41.33 7.36
N PRO A 178 3.23 42.65 7.09
CA PRO A 178 4.27 43.65 7.42
C PRO A 178 4.62 43.76 8.92
N ASN A 179 3.73 43.33 9.81
CA ASN A 179 3.93 43.25 11.26
C ASN A 179 4.62 41.95 11.73
N ASN A 180 5.07 41.11 10.78
CA ASN A 180 5.64 39.77 11.00
C ASN A 180 4.68 38.70 11.57
N THR A 181 3.37 38.92 11.54
CA THR A 181 2.42 37.83 11.81
C THR A 181 2.27 36.94 10.58
N THR A 182 2.03 35.65 10.79
CA THR A 182 1.86 34.69 9.70
C THR A 182 0.52 34.01 9.71
N MET A 183 0.10 33.57 8.53
CA MET A 183 -1.08 32.75 8.33
C MET A 183 -0.68 31.63 7.37
N LEU A 184 -0.98 30.39 7.73
CA LEU A 184 -0.80 29.23 6.87
C LEU A 184 -2.19 28.78 6.44
N LEU A 185 -2.39 28.66 5.13
CA LEU A 185 -3.65 28.25 4.56
C LEU A 185 -3.48 26.94 3.81
N ASP A 186 -4.27 25.98 4.26
CA ASP A 186 -4.40 24.64 3.69
C ASP A 186 -5.23 24.69 2.40
N GLY A 187 -4.62 24.28 1.30
CA GLY A 187 -5.24 24.28 -0.02
C GLY A 187 -5.76 22.90 -0.40
N HIS A 188 -6.95 22.88 -0.98
CA HIS A 188 -7.66 21.64 -1.30
C HIS A 188 -7.45 21.25 -2.77
N ASN A 189 -6.71 20.18 -3.01
CA ASN A 189 -6.34 19.73 -4.37
C ASN A 189 -7.53 19.35 -5.26
N GLN A 190 -8.69 19.03 -4.66
CA GLN A 190 -9.92 18.67 -5.38
C GLN A 190 -10.59 19.87 -6.08
N VAL A 191 -10.23 21.11 -5.72
CA VAL A 191 -10.81 22.34 -6.29
C VAL A 191 -9.91 22.94 -7.38
N LEU A 192 -8.66 22.47 -7.46
CA LEU A 192 -7.72 22.88 -8.50
C LEU A 192 -8.01 22.15 -9.83
N PRO A 193 -7.72 22.76 -10.99
CA PRO A 193 -7.83 22.08 -12.27
C PRO A 193 -7.01 20.79 -12.30
N LEU A 194 -7.61 19.69 -12.78
CA LEU A 194 -6.98 18.36 -12.85
C LEU A 194 -5.68 18.33 -13.68
N GLU A 195 -5.49 19.29 -14.59
CA GLU A 195 -4.27 19.45 -15.38
C GLU A 195 -3.87 20.94 -15.45
N ASN A 196 -2.57 21.22 -15.33
CA ASN A 196 -1.97 22.56 -15.46
C ASN A 196 -2.45 23.61 -14.44
N ALA A 197 -2.69 23.21 -13.19
CA ALA A 197 -2.97 24.16 -12.13
C ALA A 197 -1.76 25.09 -11.91
N THR A 198 -2.03 26.40 -11.88
CA THR A 198 -1.01 27.43 -11.67
C THR A 198 -0.98 27.88 -10.21
N GLY A 199 0.09 28.55 -9.80
CA GLY A 199 0.16 29.22 -8.50
C GLY A 199 -1.00 30.20 -8.25
N TRP A 200 -1.59 30.76 -9.33
CA TRP A 200 -2.75 31.64 -9.20
C TRP A 200 -4.00 30.83 -8.85
N ASN A 201 -4.20 29.67 -9.47
CA ASN A 201 -5.30 28.79 -9.12
C ASN A 201 -5.23 28.37 -7.64
N LEU A 202 -4.04 28.07 -7.14
CA LEU A 202 -3.82 27.78 -5.72
C LEU A 202 -4.11 29.01 -4.84
N THR A 203 -3.53 30.18 -5.17
CA THR A 203 -3.76 31.40 -4.38
C THR A 203 -5.24 31.76 -4.32
N ASP A 204 -5.90 31.90 -5.47
CA ASP A 204 -7.29 32.37 -5.59
C ASP A 204 -8.26 31.43 -4.87
N THR A 205 -8.12 30.12 -5.13
CA THR A 205 -9.00 29.11 -4.54
C THR A 205 -8.81 28.97 -3.04
N THR A 206 -7.55 28.87 -2.57
CA THR A 206 -7.26 28.73 -1.14
C THR A 206 -7.71 29.97 -0.37
N MET A 207 -7.48 31.18 -0.91
CA MET A 207 -7.90 32.41 -0.25
C MET A 207 -9.44 32.52 -0.19
N ASP A 208 -10.15 32.16 -1.26
CA ASP A 208 -11.63 32.15 -1.27
C ASP A 208 -12.21 31.16 -0.25
N MET A 209 -11.65 29.94 -0.19
CA MET A 209 -12.08 28.90 0.76
C MET A 209 -11.90 29.33 2.23
N HIS A 210 -10.82 30.04 2.54
CA HIS A 210 -10.53 30.54 3.89
C HIS A 210 -11.13 31.94 4.16
N ASN A 211 -11.96 32.45 3.26
CA ASN A 211 -12.60 33.77 3.34
C ASN A 211 -11.57 34.91 3.55
N VAL A 212 -10.43 34.81 2.87
CA VAL A 212 -9.37 35.83 2.83
C VAL A 212 -9.55 36.70 1.59
N SER A 213 -9.73 38.01 1.79
CA SER A 213 -9.92 38.94 0.68
C SER A 213 -8.62 39.16 -0.11
N LEU A 214 -8.71 39.17 -1.44
CA LEU A 214 -7.61 39.52 -2.33
C LEU A 214 -7.91 40.83 -3.07
N ASN A 215 -6.95 41.75 -3.04
CA ASN A 215 -6.91 42.91 -3.91
C ASN A 215 -5.78 42.71 -4.93
N TYR A 216 -6.11 42.55 -6.20
CA TYR A 216 -5.13 42.30 -7.26
C TYR A 216 -5.46 43.07 -8.54
N SER A 217 -4.44 43.23 -9.38
CA SER A 217 -4.57 43.84 -10.71
C SER A 217 -3.99 42.91 -11.77
N VAL A 218 -4.64 42.87 -12.94
CA VAL A 218 -4.21 42.05 -14.08
C VAL A 218 -3.59 42.96 -15.13
N HIS A 219 -2.36 42.66 -15.55
CA HIS A 219 -1.64 43.40 -16.59
C HIS A 219 -1.36 42.51 -17.80
N GLU A 220 -1.64 42.99 -19.02
CA GLU A 220 -1.51 42.22 -20.27
C GLU A 220 -0.12 41.60 -20.50
N THR A 221 0.93 42.25 -20.02
CA THR A 221 2.34 41.81 -20.19
C THR A 221 2.95 41.14 -18.96
N TRP A 222 2.45 41.43 -17.76
CA TRP A 222 3.12 41.05 -16.50
C TRP A 222 2.28 40.07 -15.67
N GLY A 223 1.07 39.74 -16.14
CA GLY A 223 0.15 38.84 -15.46
C GLY A 223 -0.51 39.46 -14.25
N ILE A 224 -0.87 38.61 -13.29
CA ILE A 224 -1.57 38.99 -12.07
C ILE A 224 -0.58 39.49 -11.00
N SER A 225 -0.89 40.64 -10.41
CA SER A 225 -0.14 41.25 -9.31
C SER A 225 -1.05 41.49 -8.12
N VAL A 226 -0.65 40.97 -6.96
CA VAL A 226 -1.37 41.13 -5.68
C VAL A 226 -0.96 42.45 -5.04
N ASN A 227 -1.95 43.32 -4.83
CA ASN A 227 -1.80 44.63 -4.20
C ASN A 227 -2.18 44.60 -2.72
N GLY A 228 -3.04 43.67 -2.29
CA GLY A 228 -3.49 43.55 -0.91
C GLY A 228 -4.07 42.18 -0.58
N ILE A 229 -3.93 41.79 0.69
CA ILE A 229 -4.44 40.52 1.24
C ILE A 229 -5.10 40.82 2.58
N ASN A 230 -6.33 40.34 2.78
CA ASN A 230 -7.13 40.51 4.01
C ASN A 230 -7.24 41.97 4.47
N ASP A 231 -7.61 42.87 3.55
CA ASP A 231 -7.69 44.32 3.74
C ASP A 231 -6.36 45.03 4.11
N VAL A 232 -5.22 44.34 3.95
CA VAL A 232 -3.88 44.91 4.10
C VAL A 232 -3.29 45.21 2.72
N ASP A 233 -3.56 46.41 2.23
CA ASP A 233 -3.06 46.91 0.94
C ASP A 233 -1.63 47.46 1.06
N ALA A 234 -0.81 47.15 0.04
CA ALA A 234 0.48 47.79 -0.16
C ALA A 234 0.30 49.30 -0.44
N PRO A 235 1.08 50.18 0.22
CA PRO A 235 0.89 51.62 0.12
C PRO A 235 1.36 52.15 -1.24
N ALA A 236 0.67 53.18 -1.75
CA ALA A 236 0.96 53.81 -3.03
C ALA A 236 2.34 54.50 -3.11
N ASP A 237 3.03 54.65 -1.97
CA ASP A 237 4.38 55.20 -1.90
C ASP A 237 5.48 54.13 -2.07
N TYR A 238 5.09 52.85 -2.26
CA TYR A 238 5.99 51.71 -2.40
C TYR A 238 6.94 51.51 -1.22
N SER A 239 6.56 51.95 -0.02
CA SER A 239 7.34 51.69 1.20
C SER A 239 7.47 50.19 1.52
N TRP A 240 6.55 49.37 1.02
CA TRP A 240 6.67 47.91 0.90
C TRP A 240 5.70 47.40 -0.19
N TRP A 241 5.85 46.16 -0.63
CA TRP A 241 4.98 45.47 -1.59
C TRP A 241 4.84 43.98 -1.24
N TRP A 242 3.85 43.30 -1.82
CA TRP A 242 3.71 41.84 -1.71
C TRP A 242 4.66 41.13 -2.68
N SER A 243 5.60 40.36 -2.13
CA SER A 243 6.51 39.49 -2.89
C SER A 243 6.02 38.03 -2.83
N LEU A 244 6.19 37.33 -3.95
CA LEU A 244 5.82 35.94 -4.12
C LEU A 244 7.02 35.02 -3.90
N TYR A 245 6.84 33.95 -3.14
CA TYR A 245 7.84 32.95 -2.84
C TYR A 245 7.34 31.55 -3.19
N GLN A 246 8.28 30.70 -3.59
CA GLN A 246 8.09 29.28 -3.88
C GLN A 246 8.84 28.45 -2.86
N TRP A 247 8.27 27.32 -2.46
CA TRP A 247 8.95 26.38 -1.57
C TRP A 247 9.93 25.51 -2.34
N ASN A 248 11.19 25.51 -1.90
CA ASN A 248 12.21 24.60 -2.40
C ASN A 248 12.34 23.41 -1.44
N GLY A 249 11.73 22.28 -1.79
CA GLY A 249 11.76 21.07 -0.98
C GLY A 249 13.17 20.51 -0.76
N THR A 250 14.08 20.65 -1.72
CA THR A 250 15.46 20.13 -1.63
C THR A 250 16.28 20.84 -0.54
N ASN A 251 16.08 22.15 -0.38
CA ASN A 251 16.82 22.98 0.57
C ASN A 251 15.97 23.42 1.77
N ALA A 252 14.74 22.90 1.89
CA ALA A 252 13.75 23.29 2.90
C ALA A 252 13.69 24.80 3.14
N SER A 253 13.56 25.59 2.06
CA SER A 253 13.60 27.05 2.15
C SER A 253 12.69 27.74 1.15
N TRP A 254 12.16 28.90 1.56
CA TRP A 254 11.43 29.81 0.71
C TRP A 254 12.38 30.59 -0.20
N GLN A 255 12.08 30.61 -1.49
CA GLN A 255 12.83 31.33 -2.52
C GLN A 255 11.91 32.30 -3.25
N GLU A 256 12.35 33.55 -3.44
CA GLU A 256 11.54 34.52 -4.17
C GLU A 256 11.34 34.04 -5.62
N SER A 257 10.10 34.10 -6.09
CA SER A 257 9.75 33.62 -7.43
C SER A 257 10.38 34.51 -8.51
N PRO A 258 11.14 33.94 -9.46
CA PRO A 258 11.67 34.69 -10.60
C PRO A 258 10.62 34.98 -11.68
N VAL A 259 9.44 34.37 -11.57
CA VAL A 259 8.33 34.45 -12.54
C VAL A 259 7.04 34.90 -11.86
N GLY A 260 6.09 35.37 -12.67
CA GLY A 260 4.75 35.70 -12.18
C GLY A 260 3.97 34.48 -11.72
N ILE A 261 2.99 34.69 -10.85
CA ILE A 261 2.16 33.66 -10.21
C ILE A 261 1.47 32.70 -11.21
N GLU A 262 1.12 33.18 -12.40
CA GLU A 262 0.49 32.41 -13.47
C GLU A 262 1.46 31.47 -14.21
N SER A 263 2.77 31.67 -14.06
CA SER A 263 3.82 30.85 -14.70
C SER A 263 4.41 29.80 -13.77
N ILE A 264 3.93 29.72 -12.52
CA ILE A 264 4.30 28.68 -11.57
C ILE A 264 3.35 27.52 -11.77
N MET A 265 3.87 26.37 -12.16
CA MET A 265 3.10 25.14 -12.38
C MET A 265 3.15 24.27 -11.12
N LEU A 266 1.99 24.01 -10.53
CA LEU A 266 1.89 23.14 -9.35
C LEU A 266 2.24 21.69 -9.73
N GLY A 267 2.89 20.95 -8.83
CA GLY A 267 3.39 19.59 -9.09
C GLY A 267 4.61 19.52 -10.02
N GLN A 268 5.06 20.65 -10.60
CA GLN A 268 6.27 20.70 -11.43
C GLN A 268 7.33 21.65 -10.86
N ASP A 269 6.92 22.88 -10.51
CA ASP A 269 7.82 23.90 -9.99
C ASP A 269 7.82 23.90 -8.45
N THR A 270 6.63 23.88 -7.84
CA THR A 270 6.44 23.82 -6.40
C THR A 270 5.00 23.42 -6.05
N ASP A 271 4.82 22.84 -4.87
CA ASP A 271 3.51 22.50 -4.30
C ASP A 271 3.04 23.55 -3.29
N HIS A 272 3.93 24.46 -2.85
CA HIS A 272 3.60 25.49 -1.86
C HIS A 272 4.10 26.86 -2.27
N ILE A 273 3.29 27.87 -1.96
CA ILE A 273 3.59 29.27 -2.28
C ILE A 273 3.45 30.13 -1.04
N ALA A 274 4.13 31.27 -1.03
CA ALA A 274 3.96 32.25 0.03
C ALA A 274 3.89 33.68 -0.51
N TRP A 275 3.06 34.50 0.14
CA TRP A 275 2.99 35.94 -0.05
C TRP A 275 3.59 36.62 1.17
N ALA A 276 4.68 37.36 0.99
CA ALA A 276 5.32 38.08 2.09
C ALA A 276 5.45 39.57 1.76
N ALA A 277 5.18 40.42 2.75
CA ALA A 277 5.48 41.84 2.64
C ALA A 277 7.01 42.04 2.52
N SER A 278 7.48 42.83 1.57
CA SER A 278 8.91 43.00 1.26
C SER A 278 9.75 43.59 2.41
N ASN A 279 9.11 44.18 3.42
CA ASN A 279 9.71 44.72 4.63
C ASN A 279 9.61 43.79 5.85
N SER A 280 9.00 42.61 5.70
CA SER A 280 8.87 41.60 6.76
C SER A 280 10.12 40.73 6.89
N ASN A 281 10.27 40.06 8.03
CA ASN A 281 11.37 39.12 8.26
C ASN A 281 10.98 37.71 7.82
N LEU A 282 11.56 37.27 6.70
CA LEU A 282 11.27 35.98 6.04
C LEU A 282 11.50 34.76 6.94
N SER A 283 12.32 34.85 7.99
CA SER A 283 12.52 33.74 8.93
C SER A 283 11.25 33.34 9.70
N TYR A 284 10.21 34.18 9.68
CA TYR A 284 8.91 33.86 10.28
C TYR A 284 7.97 33.10 9.35
N LEU A 285 8.29 32.96 8.06
CA LEU A 285 7.48 32.13 7.16
C LEU A 285 7.47 30.67 7.66
N PRO A 286 6.30 30.07 7.85
CA PRO A 286 6.20 28.68 8.30
C PRO A 286 6.71 27.72 7.21
N ILE A 287 7.18 26.57 7.66
CA ILE A 287 7.59 25.47 6.78
C ILE A 287 6.30 24.74 6.36
N PRO A 288 6.05 24.54 5.06
CA PRO A 288 4.89 23.76 4.64
C PRO A 288 4.87 22.35 5.23
N GLY A 289 3.69 21.87 5.60
CA GLY A 289 3.49 20.59 6.29
C GLY A 289 3.79 20.58 7.80
N SER A 290 4.08 21.74 8.42
CA SER A 290 4.18 21.85 9.87
C SER A 290 2.79 22.04 10.49
N ASN A 291 2.36 21.13 11.38
CA ASN A 291 1.07 21.20 12.07
C ASN A 291 1.06 22.36 13.08
N MET A 292 0.61 23.54 12.65
CA MET A 292 0.45 24.69 13.54
C MET A 292 -0.82 24.50 14.38
N VAL A 293 -0.70 24.53 15.72
CA VAL A 293 -1.84 24.39 16.64
C VAL A 293 -1.90 25.54 17.65
N CYS A 294 -3.12 25.82 18.10
CA CYS A 294 -3.35 26.68 19.25
C CYS A 294 -3.36 25.86 20.54
N ASN A 295 -2.37 26.10 21.41
CA ASN A 295 -2.17 25.36 22.65
C ASN A 295 -2.52 26.19 23.89
N ASP A 296 -3.43 25.67 24.70
CA ASP A 296 -3.72 26.19 26.04
C ASP A 296 -2.72 25.64 27.05
N MET A 297 -1.72 26.44 27.42
CA MET A 297 -0.67 26.03 28.37
C MET A 297 -1.17 25.82 29.80
N GLU A 298 -2.37 26.29 30.18
CA GLU A 298 -2.94 26.02 31.52
C GLU A 298 -3.59 24.63 31.60
N ASN A 299 -4.18 24.14 30.50
CA ASN A 299 -4.95 22.90 30.48
C ASN A 299 -4.34 21.77 29.66
N ASN A 300 -3.22 22.02 28.96
CA ASN A 300 -2.52 21.06 28.08
C ASN A 300 -3.48 20.38 27.08
N MET A 301 -4.29 21.21 26.41
CA MET A 301 -5.22 20.78 25.37
C MET A 301 -4.97 21.57 24.08
N THR A 302 -4.96 20.86 22.95
CA THR A 302 -5.01 21.47 21.63
C THR A 302 -6.46 21.85 21.32
N THR A 303 -6.65 23.09 20.86
CA THR A 303 -7.98 23.65 20.58
C THR A 303 -8.14 23.97 19.11
N ASN A 304 -9.38 23.90 18.62
CA ASN A 304 -9.69 23.98 17.19
C ASN A 304 -9.83 25.45 16.74
N HIS A 305 -8.72 26.20 16.80
CA HIS A 305 -8.63 27.57 16.29
C HIS A 305 -7.77 27.61 15.03
N THR A 306 -8.26 28.23 13.97
CA THR A 306 -7.63 28.26 12.64
C THR A 306 -6.77 29.51 12.39
N GLN A 307 -6.73 30.46 13.34
CA GLN A 307 -6.01 31.74 13.16
C GLN A 307 -5.18 32.12 14.40
N GLN A 308 -3.94 32.60 14.16
CA GLN A 308 -3.04 33.10 15.21
C GLN A 308 -3.68 34.22 16.05
N ILE A 309 -4.42 35.13 15.42
CA ILE A 309 -5.06 36.26 16.10
C ILE A 309 -6.14 35.79 17.09
N ASP A 310 -6.90 34.74 16.74
CA ASP A 310 -7.93 34.17 17.61
C ASP A 310 -7.32 33.40 18.77
N CYS A 311 -6.18 32.73 18.52
CA CYS A 311 -5.39 32.05 19.54
C CYS A 311 -4.81 33.05 20.58
N GLU A 312 -4.20 34.13 20.11
CA GLU A 312 -3.61 35.17 20.95
C GLU A 312 -4.67 35.97 21.72
N ASN A 313 -5.82 36.27 21.09
CA ASN A 313 -6.96 36.92 21.76
C ASN A 313 -7.57 36.05 22.87
N ALA A 314 -7.45 34.72 22.75
CA ALA A 314 -7.83 33.76 23.77
C ALA A 314 -6.72 33.50 24.82
N ALA A 315 -5.62 34.27 24.77
CA ALA A 315 -4.45 34.12 25.64
C ALA A 315 -3.74 32.75 25.55
N MET A 316 -3.86 32.08 24.40
CA MET A 316 -3.23 30.79 24.10
C MET A 316 -1.99 30.97 23.21
N VAL A 317 -1.17 29.92 23.10
CA VAL A 317 0.10 29.97 22.36
C VAL A 317 -0.06 29.29 21.00
N TRP A 318 0.21 30.05 19.93
CA TRP A 318 0.29 29.52 18.57
C TRP A 318 1.64 28.88 18.35
N MET A 319 1.69 27.56 18.16
CA MET A 319 2.94 26.80 18.10
C MET A 319 2.89 25.67 17.09
N ASN A 320 4.04 25.36 16.50
CA ASN A 320 4.23 24.19 15.66
C ASN A 320 4.20 22.93 16.54
N TYR A 321 3.16 22.11 16.39
CA TYR A 321 2.97 20.87 17.11
C TYR A 321 3.59 19.73 16.32
N THR A 322 4.91 19.58 16.44
CA THR A 322 5.50 18.26 16.27
C THR A 322 5.05 17.42 17.47
N ASN A 323 4.52 16.23 17.22
CA ASN A 323 4.10 15.28 18.26
C ASN A 323 5.33 14.83 19.08
N GLU A 324 5.83 15.70 19.97
CA GLU A 324 6.86 15.41 20.95
C GLU A 324 6.24 15.49 22.34
N HIS A 325 5.73 14.34 22.78
CA HIS A 325 5.54 14.07 24.20
C HIS A 325 6.49 12.93 24.61
N ASN A 326 7.79 13.24 24.71
CA ASN A 326 8.52 13.02 25.96
C ASN A 326 9.89 13.72 26.02
N SER A 327 10.08 14.42 27.13
CA SER A 327 11.33 14.82 27.78
C SER A 327 12.29 15.80 27.09
N SER A 328 12.25 17.04 27.61
CA SER A 328 13.38 17.91 27.99
C SER A 328 14.48 18.20 26.97
N GLU A 329 14.64 19.50 26.66
CA GLU A 329 15.85 20.13 26.08
C GLU A 329 17.13 19.28 26.17
N SER A 330 17.53 18.67 25.05
CA SER A 330 18.91 18.19 24.81
C SER A 330 19.02 17.52 23.43
N GLU A 331 19.68 18.22 22.50
CA GLU A 331 20.38 17.68 21.31
C GLU A 331 19.58 16.83 20.31
N ILE A 332 19.66 17.22 19.02
CA ILE A 332 19.28 16.42 17.85
C ILE A 332 19.76 14.97 18.09
N ALA A 333 18.82 14.04 18.33
CA ALA A 333 19.16 12.67 18.67
C ALA A 333 19.96 12.06 17.53
N GLU A 334 21.23 11.77 17.78
CA GLU A 334 22.12 11.16 16.80
C GLU A 334 21.48 9.85 16.28
N CYS A 335 21.54 9.63 14.96
CA CYS A 335 21.08 8.39 14.33
C CYS A 335 19.60 8.04 14.54
N ASN A 336 18.73 9.06 14.67
CA ASN A 336 17.30 8.92 14.93
C ASN A 336 17.00 8.12 16.21
N GLY A 337 17.92 8.15 17.19
CA GLY A 337 17.77 7.47 18.48
C GLY A 337 18.02 5.95 18.46
N ASN A 338 18.41 5.37 17.32
CA ASN A 338 18.61 3.93 17.14
C ASN A 338 20.06 3.55 16.78
N GLY A 339 21.03 4.34 17.27
CA GLY A 339 22.45 4.11 17.07
C GLY A 339 23.32 5.28 17.57
N TRP A 340 24.63 5.23 17.29
CA TRP A 340 25.57 6.31 17.61
C TRP A 340 26.38 6.76 16.40
N GLN A 341 26.74 8.05 16.32
CA GLN A 341 27.47 8.59 15.17
C GLN A 341 28.97 8.29 15.25
N MET A 342 29.58 7.95 14.12
CA MET A 342 31.03 7.75 13.97
C MET A 342 31.57 8.54 12.76
N GLY A 343 32.76 9.15 12.93
CA GLY A 343 33.43 9.94 11.90
C GLY A 343 33.09 11.44 11.95
N GLU A 344 33.75 12.23 11.10
CA GLU A 344 33.56 13.69 10.99
C GLU A 344 33.50 14.13 9.52
N GLY A 345 32.88 15.29 9.25
CA GLY A 345 32.71 15.83 7.90
C GLY A 345 31.94 14.91 6.96
N THR A 346 32.45 14.68 5.75
CA THR A 346 31.83 13.80 4.73
C THR A 346 31.97 12.30 5.04
N GLY A 347 32.67 11.93 6.11
CA GLY A 347 32.84 10.55 6.56
C GLY A 347 31.91 10.15 7.72
N LYS A 348 31.00 11.05 8.13
CA LYS A 348 30.02 10.77 9.19
C LYS A 348 29.06 9.66 8.77
N HIS A 349 28.88 8.69 9.65
CA HIS A 349 27.89 7.63 9.51
C HIS A 349 27.45 7.13 10.88
N CYS A 350 26.28 6.52 10.95
CA CYS A 350 25.71 5.92 12.15
C CYS A 350 26.19 4.48 12.32
N MET A 351 26.38 4.05 13.55
CA MET A 351 26.47 2.64 13.93
C MET A 351 25.15 2.29 14.60
N CYS A 352 24.35 1.45 13.95
CA CYS A 352 23.01 1.12 14.41
C CYS A 352 23.02 0.08 15.54
N ASP A 353 22.08 0.23 16.47
CA ASP A 353 21.85 -0.73 17.55
C ASP A 353 21.26 -2.05 17.03
N ASP A 354 21.32 -3.11 17.84
CA ASP A 354 20.82 -4.44 17.46
C ASP A 354 19.34 -4.39 17.03
N GLY A 355 19.03 -4.87 15.82
CA GLY A 355 17.68 -4.81 15.23
C GLY A 355 17.44 -3.64 14.27
N PHE A 356 18.46 -2.81 14.04
CA PHE A 356 18.42 -1.68 13.11
C PHE A 356 19.54 -1.77 12.09
N GLN A 357 19.28 -1.30 10.86
CA GLN A 357 20.27 -1.22 9.77
C GLN A 357 20.24 0.15 9.11
N TRP A 358 21.24 0.47 8.27
CA TRP A 358 21.22 1.70 7.49
C TRP A 358 20.02 1.75 6.54
N ALA A 359 19.43 2.93 6.41
CA ALA A 359 18.52 3.22 5.31
C ALA A 359 19.30 3.17 3.98
N GLU A 360 18.69 2.62 2.93
CA GLU A 360 19.35 2.57 1.63
C GLU A 360 19.71 3.98 1.14
N GLY A 361 21.00 4.24 0.95
CA GLY A 361 21.50 5.54 0.49
C GLY A 361 21.72 6.59 1.58
N ASP A 362 21.23 6.36 2.80
CA ASP A 362 21.44 7.27 3.95
C ASP A 362 22.18 6.56 5.09
N LYS A 363 23.43 6.98 5.29
CA LYS A 363 24.32 6.44 6.34
C LYS A 363 24.18 7.17 7.66
N LEU A 364 23.33 8.18 7.77
CA LEU A 364 23.08 8.94 8.99
C LEU A 364 21.78 8.53 9.70
N SER A 365 21.09 7.51 9.19
CA SER A 365 19.83 7.02 9.73
C SER A 365 19.84 5.51 9.94
N CYS A 366 19.26 5.07 11.05
CA CYS A 366 19.06 3.66 11.41
C CYS A 366 17.57 3.32 11.35
N VAL A 367 17.19 2.38 10.49
CA VAL A 367 15.82 1.91 10.29
C VAL A 367 15.63 0.51 10.86
N GLY A 368 14.48 0.26 11.48
CA GLY A 368 14.16 -1.02 12.09
C GLY A 368 14.04 -2.11 11.04
N THR A 369 14.56 -3.30 11.33
CA THR A 369 14.29 -4.47 10.51
C THR A 369 12.91 -5.00 10.88
N THR A 370 11.88 -4.73 10.07
CA THR A 370 10.62 -5.47 10.16
C THR A 370 10.93 -6.94 9.94
N PRO A 371 10.58 -7.84 10.88
CA PRO A 371 10.62 -9.27 10.59
C PRO A 371 9.72 -9.53 9.38
N ALA A 372 10.11 -10.44 8.49
CA ALA A 372 9.37 -10.77 7.26
C ALA A 372 7.93 -11.28 7.48
N ASP A 373 7.46 -11.31 8.73
CA ASP A 373 6.19 -11.88 9.16
C ASP A 373 5.18 -10.82 9.68
N GLN A 374 5.54 -9.54 9.75
CA GLN A 374 4.65 -8.45 10.17
C GLN A 374 4.39 -7.49 9.01
N PHE A 375 3.11 -7.17 8.77
CA PHE A 375 2.66 -6.38 7.63
C PHE A 375 1.90 -5.15 8.11
N GLU A 376 2.27 -3.97 7.62
CA GLU A 376 1.55 -2.73 7.90
C GLU A 376 0.44 -2.52 6.87
N VAL A 377 -0.80 -2.27 7.33
CA VAL A 377 -1.97 -2.07 6.45
C VAL A 377 -1.94 -0.71 5.73
N GLY A 378 -0.86 0.05 5.87
CA GLY A 378 -0.74 1.41 5.34
C GLY A 378 -0.09 1.59 4.00
N HIS A 379 0.63 0.59 3.49
CA HIS A 379 1.24 0.71 2.16
C HIS A 379 1.15 -0.61 1.38
N SER A 380 0.61 -1.65 2.01
CA SER A 380 0.35 -2.95 1.40
C SER A 380 -0.80 -3.62 2.14
N THR A 381 -2.00 -3.64 1.56
CA THR A 381 -3.06 -4.53 2.05
C THR A 381 -2.61 -5.98 1.88
N ILE A 382 -2.85 -6.81 2.90
CA ILE A 382 -2.57 -8.24 2.83
C ILE A 382 -3.88 -9.03 2.74
N THR A 383 -3.89 -10.03 1.85
CA THR A 383 -4.96 -11.02 1.73
C THR A 383 -4.39 -12.41 1.96
N TYR A 384 -5.05 -13.19 2.81
CA TYR A 384 -4.64 -14.55 3.16
C TYR A 384 -5.56 -15.57 2.51
N ILE A 385 -5.00 -16.72 2.16
CA ILE A 385 -5.75 -17.93 1.84
C ILE A 385 -5.50 -18.92 2.99
N LEU A 386 -6.57 -19.25 3.71
CA LEU A 386 -6.58 -20.21 4.80
C LEU A 386 -7.03 -21.58 4.28
N ASP A 387 -6.46 -22.65 4.84
CA ASP A 387 -6.93 -24.01 4.60
C ASP A 387 -8.17 -24.38 5.45
N ASN A 388 -8.60 -25.63 5.32
CA ASN A 388 -9.77 -26.20 6.00
C ASN A 388 -9.62 -26.27 7.54
N GLU A 389 -8.39 -26.18 8.05
CA GLU A 389 -8.08 -26.09 9.47
C GLU A 389 -7.88 -24.64 9.94
N ARG A 390 -8.18 -23.66 9.07
CA ARG A 390 -7.99 -22.22 9.29
C ARG A 390 -6.54 -21.81 9.55
N LYS A 391 -5.58 -22.53 8.95
CA LYS A 391 -4.17 -22.12 8.93
C LYS A 391 -3.91 -21.18 7.75
N PRO A 392 -3.28 -20.03 7.94
CA PRO A 392 -2.80 -19.20 6.83
C PRO A 392 -1.73 -19.95 6.04
N ARG A 393 -1.98 -20.19 4.74
CA ARG A 393 -1.07 -20.94 3.86
C ARG A 393 -0.40 -20.05 2.82
N ILE A 394 -1.14 -19.07 2.31
CA ILE A 394 -0.64 -18.16 1.28
C ILE A 394 -1.04 -16.73 1.67
N ALA A 395 -0.12 -15.79 1.50
CA ALA A 395 -0.37 -14.37 1.64
C ALA A 395 -0.04 -13.61 0.35
N TRP A 396 -0.91 -12.69 -0.01
CA TRP A 396 -0.77 -11.75 -1.12
C TRP A 396 -0.71 -10.34 -0.56
N THR A 397 0.25 -9.53 -1.00
CA THR A 397 0.50 -8.17 -0.46
C THR A 397 0.39 -7.11 -1.54
N GLY A 398 -0.14 -5.93 -1.20
CA GLY A 398 -0.32 -4.82 -2.14
C GLY A 398 -1.61 -4.95 -2.93
N ASP A 399 -1.70 -4.30 -4.09
CA ASP A 399 -2.88 -4.26 -4.97
C ASP A 399 -2.59 -4.64 -6.43
N ASP A 400 -1.31 -4.65 -6.80
CA ASP A 400 -0.82 -5.08 -8.12
C ASP A 400 -0.83 -6.61 -8.25
N TRP A 401 -2.03 -7.19 -8.20
CA TRP A 401 -2.24 -8.63 -8.35
C TRP A 401 -2.89 -8.94 -9.70
N HIS A 402 -2.49 -10.05 -10.30
CA HIS A 402 -3.22 -10.63 -11.41
C HIS A 402 -4.24 -11.64 -10.87
N VAL A 403 -5.51 -11.42 -11.21
CA VAL A 403 -6.64 -12.25 -10.76
C VAL A 403 -6.42 -13.72 -11.12
N GLU A 404 -5.87 -13.99 -12.30
CA GLU A 404 -5.59 -15.35 -12.77
C GLU A 404 -4.52 -16.07 -11.93
N ASP A 405 -3.51 -15.34 -11.46
CA ASP A 405 -2.46 -15.89 -10.61
C ASP A 405 -3.02 -16.21 -9.21
N PHE A 406 -3.89 -15.36 -8.68
CA PHE A 406 -4.57 -15.63 -7.40
C PHE A 406 -5.50 -16.85 -7.51
N ILE A 407 -6.27 -16.96 -8.59
CA ILE A 407 -7.11 -18.15 -8.87
C ILE A 407 -6.25 -19.40 -8.94
N SER A 408 -5.09 -19.33 -9.62
CA SER A 408 -4.18 -20.47 -9.71
C SER A 408 -3.69 -20.94 -8.34
N ASP A 409 -3.34 -20.00 -7.44
CA ASP A 409 -2.93 -20.33 -6.08
C ASP A 409 -4.06 -20.99 -5.27
N VAL A 410 -5.31 -20.50 -5.41
CA VAL A 410 -6.50 -21.09 -4.78
C VAL A 410 -6.75 -22.51 -5.30
N GLU A 411 -6.76 -22.71 -6.62
CA GLU A 411 -6.97 -24.01 -7.26
C GLU A 411 -5.88 -25.01 -6.87
N GLU A 412 -4.63 -24.57 -6.81
CA GLU A 412 -3.49 -25.41 -6.46
C GLU A 412 -3.51 -25.80 -4.98
N LEU A 413 -3.83 -24.86 -4.08
CA LEU A 413 -3.98 -25.16 -2.66
C LEU A 413 -5.16 -26.13 -2.43
N TYR A 414 -6.32 -25.86 -3.06
CA TYR A 414 -7.49 -26.71 -2.96
C TYR A 414 -7.21 -28.13 -3.45
N GLY A 415 -6.54 -28.27 -4.60
CA GLY A 415 -6.15 -29.56 -5.15
C GLY A 415 -5.17 -30.32 -4.25
N SER A 416 -4.27 -29.60 -3.58
CA SER A 416 -3.30 -30.20 -2.64
C SER A 416 -3.94 -30.72 -1.35
N GLU A 417 -4.99 -30.06 -0.85
CA GLU A 417 -5.70 -30.45 0.36
C GLU A 417 -6.71 -31.58 0.09
N ASN A 418 -7.31 -31.62 -1.10
CA ASN A 418 -8.37 -32.57 -1.47
C ASN A 418 -7.90 -33.74 -2.36
N ASP A 419 -6.58 -33.97 -2.46
CA ASP A 419 -5.97 -35.07 -3.24
C ASP A 419 -6.46 -35.13 -4.71
N LEU A 420 -6.84 -33.99 -5.29
CA LEU A 420 -7.28 -33.93 -6.69
C LEU A 420 -6.05 -34.00 -7.60
N PRO A 421 -5.99 -34.92 -8.59
CA PRO A 421 -4.90 -34.92 -9.54
C PRO A 421 -4.94 -33.60 -10.32
N ALA A 422 -3.87 -32.81 -10.20
CA ALA A 422 -3.68 -31.52 -10.86
C ALA A 422 -4.34 -31.50 -12.25
N SER A 423 -5.29 -30.58 -12.44
CA SER A 423 -5.92 -30.36 -13.73
C SER A 423 -4.83 -30.01 -14.76
N PRO A 424 -4.81 -30.68 -15.93
CA PRO A 424 -3.79 -30.41 -16.93
C PRO A 424 -4.07 -29.06 -17.60
N GLY A 425 -3.40 -28.01 -17.11
CA GLY A 425 -3.23 -26.77 -17.86
C GLY A 425 -2.73 -27.09 -19.27
N LEU A 426 -3.48 -26.60 -20.27
CA LEU A 426 -3.22 -26.59 -21.72
C LEU A 426 -2.03 -27.43 -22.22
N PRO A 427 -2.26 -28.49 -23.03
CA PRO A 427 -1.20 -29.36 -23.49
C PRO A 427 -0.31 -28.64 -24.51
N GLY A 428 0.89 -28.28 -24.10
CA GLY A 428 2.03 -28.11 -25.00
C GLY A 428 2.36 -29.44 -25.69
N PHE A 429 1.62 -29.77 -26.75
CA PHE A 429 1.93 -30.68 -27.87
C PHE A 429 2.58 -32.07 -27.64
N SER A 430 2.76 -32.57 -26.42
CA SER A 430 3.64 -33.74 -26.22
C SER A 430 2.97 -35.01 -25.70
N PHE A 431 1.65 -35.03 -25.45
CA PHE A 431 0.98 -36.17 -24.82
C PHE A 431 -0.06 -36.87 -25.72
N THR A 432 0.35 -37.33 -26.91
CA THR A 432 -0.43 -38.34 -27.67
C THR A 432 0.40 -39.51 -28.20
N MET A 433 1.67 -39.67 -27.81
CA MET A 433 2.54 -40.73 -28.37
C MET A 433 3.14 -41.70 -27.34
N ALA A 434 2.49 -41.93 -26.19
CA ALA A 434 3.00 -42.89 -25.19
C ALA A 434 2.16 -44.16 -24.98
N VAL A 435 0.88 -44.18 -25.40
CA VAL A 435 0.00 -45.36 -25.12
C VAL A 435 -0.06 -46.37 -26.28
N SER A 436 0.46 -46.05 -27.46
CA SER A 436 0.48 -46.99 -28.61
C SER A 436 1.72 -47.88 -28.71
N ALA A 437 2.70 -47.77 -27.80
CA ALA A 437 3.95 -48.53 -27.86
C ALA A 437 3.98 -49.84 -27.04
N LEU A 438 2.99 -50.09 -26.17
CA LEU A 438 2.95 -51.30 -25.34
C LEU A 438 1.96 -52.38 -25.83
N GLY A 439 1.28 -52.16 -26.96
CA GLY A 439 0.32 -53.11 -27.54
C GLY A 439 0.85 -54.02 -28.66
N LEU A 440 2.11 -53.88 -29.11
CA LEU A 440 2.61 -54.58 -30.31
C LEU A 440 3.80 -55.53 -30.10
N THR A 441 4.20 -55.82 -28.86
CA THR A 441 5.25 -56.81 -28.53
C THR A 441 4.72 -58.08 -27.84
N ALA A 442 3.42 -58.35 -27.92
CA ALA A 442 2.83 -59.61 -27.45
C ALA A 442 2.32 -60.53 -28.59
N ILE A 443 2.42 -60.13 -29.86
CA ILE A 443 1.97 -60.93 -31.02
C ILE A 443 3.14 -61.13 -32.00
N ALA A 444 4.23 -61.74 -31.55
CA ALA A 444 5.29 -62.20 -32.46
C ALA A 444 6.18 -63.33 -31.89
N ILE A 445 5.74 -64.07 -30.86
CA ILE A 445 6.53 -65.17 -30.28
C ILE A 445 5.83 -66.55 -30.36
N ASN A 446 4.59 -66.65 -30.87
CA ASN A 446 3.89 -67.95 -30.90
C ASN A 446 3.67 -68.60 -32.27
N VAL A 447 4.42 -68.23 -33.31
CA VAL A 447 4.37 -68.94 -34.61
C VAL A 447 5.76 -69.10 -35.19
N ARG A 448 6.57 -70.02 -34.62
CA ARG A 448 7.64 -70.72 -35.35
C ARG A 448 8.17 -71.93 -34.57
N SER A 449 7.34 -72.94 -34.34
CA SER A 449 7.81 -74.30 -34.02
C SER A 449 6.75 -75.36 -34.36
N SER A 450 6.49 -75.54 -35.64
CA SER A 450 5.93 -76.78 -36.18
C SER A 450 6.12 -76.71 -37.68
N ASP A 451 7.03 -77.53 -38.19
CA ASP A 451 7.08 -78.09 -39.55
C ASP A 451 8.56 -78.30 -39.91
N GLU A 452 9.08 -79.46 -39.53
CA GLU A 452 10.10 -80.24 -40.23
C GLU A 452 10.43 -81.45 -39.33
N ASP A 453 9.64 -82.52 -39.45
CA ASP A 453 9.99 -83.92 -39.18
C ASP A 453 8.76 -84.81 -39.47
N GLU A 454 8.57 -85.19 -40.74
CA GLU A 454 7.91 -86.45 -41.20
C GLU A 454 7.88 -86.50 -42.75
N GLU A 455 8.92 -87.09 -43.36
CA GLU A 455 8.88 -88.19 -44.35
C GLU A 455 10.28 -88.51 -44.92
#